data_AF-A0AAV1T4W3-F1
#
_entry.id   AF-A0AAV1T4W3-F1
#
_cell.length_a   1.000
_cell.length_b   1.000
_cell.length_c   1.000
_cell.angle_alpha   90.00
_cell.angle_beta   90.00
_cell.angle_gamma   90.00
#
_symmetry.space_group_name_H-M   'P 1'
#
loop_
_entity.id
_entity.type
_entity.pdbx_description
1 polymer ?
#
loop_
_entity_poly.entity_id
_entity_poly.type
_entity_poly.pdbx_seq_one_letter_code
_entity_poly.pdbx_strand_id
1 'polypeptide(L)'
;MQVTFALSNLTGRAKIWALGLGLHDPKGFESLDILKSRLKDTFEPPRAEFGARSALLRLKQGKRDVHAYAQHLRYLAIIVTENPVDNHTLIDVFIYGLVDGPVKTYMFQEDFHTL
;
A
#
# COMPACT_ATOMS: atom_id res chain seq x y z
N MET A 1 -27.68 -1.81 -9.00
CA MET A 1 -27.52 -0.34 -8.89
C MET A 1 -26.11 0.12 -8.50
N GLN A 2 -25.36 -0.62 -7.68
CA GLN A 2 -24.03 -0.17 -7.23
C GLN A 2 -22.98 -0.10 -8.34
N VAL A 3 -22.91 -1.11 -9.22
CA VAL A 3 -21.93 -1.15 -10.34
C VAL A 3 -22.20 -0.02 -11.35
N THR A 4 -23.45 0.17 -11.75
CA THR A 4 -23.83 1.23 -12.71
C THR A 4 -23.53 2.63 -12.17
N PHE A 5 -23.75 2.85 -10.86
CA PHE A 5 -23.37 4.09 -10.18
C PHE A 5 -21.84 4.27 -10.09
N ALA A 6 -21.09 3.22 -9.77
CA ALA A 6 -19.62 3.29 -9.75
C ALA A 6 -19.05 3.61 -11.14
N LEU A 7 -19.58 2.98 -12.19
CA LEU A 7 -19.21 3.24 -13.58
C LEU A 7 -19.54 4.67 -14.02
N SER A 8 -20.66 5.26 -13.58
CA SER A 8 -21.01 6.64 -13.93
C SER A 8 -20.06 7.67 -13.31
N ASN A 9 -19.37 7.32 -12.22
CA ASN A 9 -18.37 8.17 -11.59
C ASN A 9 -16.98 8.08 -12.25
N LEU A 10 -16.76 7.15 -13.18
CA LEU A 10 -15.50 7.07 -13.91
C LEU A 10 -15.35 8.24 -14.90
N THR A 11 -14.14 8.79 -14.97
CA THR A 11 -13.81 9.90 -15.87
C THR A 11 -12.50 9.63 -16.62
N GLY A 12 -12.25 10.41 -17.68
CA GLY A 12 -11.02 10.31 -18.48
C GLY A 12 -10.76 8.89 -19.02
N ARG A 13 -9.52 8.43 -18.86
CA ARG A 13 -9.07 7.12 -19.36
C ARG A 13 -9.81 5.93 -18.74
N ALA A 14 -10.23 6.04 -17.47
CA ALA A 14 -10.98 4.98 -16.80
C ALA A 14 -12.37 4.78 -17.43
N LYS A 15 -13.04 5.86 -17.84
CA LYS A 15 -14.33 5.79 -18.53
C LYS A 15 -14.20 5.13 -19.90
N ILE A 16 -13.20 5.53 -20.69
CA ILE A 16 -12.95 4.97 -22.03
C ILE A 16 -12.63 3.47 -21.93
N TRP A 17 -11.78 3.09 -20.98
CA TRP A 17 -11.46 1.70 -20.70
C TRP A 17 -12.71 0.88 -20.34
N ALA A 18 -13.53 1.36 -19.41
CA ALA A 18 -14.72 0.63 -18.96
C ALA A 18 -15.74 0.43 -20.09
N LEU A 19 -15.92 1.44 -20.94
CA LEU A 19 -16.75 1.33 -22.14
C LEU A 19 -16.20 0.31 -23.13
N GLY A 20 -14.89 0.35 -23.41
CA GLY A 20 -14.23 -0.59 -24.30
C GLY A 20 -14.34 -2.04 -23.82
N LEU A 21 -14.20 -2.26 -22.51
CA LEU A 21 -14.33 -3.57 -21.90
C LEU A 21 -15.78 -4.07 -21.94
N GLY A 22 -16.76 -3.21 -21.64
CA GLY A 22 -18.18 -3.57 -21.67
C GLY A 22 -18.70 -3.92 -23.07
N LEU A 23 -18.07 -3.41 -24.13
CA LEU A 23 -18.39 -3.80 -25.52
C LEU A 23 -17.91 -5.21 -25.87
N HIS A 24 -16.77 -5.64 -25.30
CA HIS A 24 -16.19 -6.96 -25.57
C HIS A 24 -16.70 -8.05 -24.63
N ASP A 25 -17.03 -7.66 -23.39
CA ASP A 25 -17.50 -8.56 -22.34
C ASP A 25 -18.76 -7.98 -21.68
N PRO A 26 -19.96 -8.40 -22.13
CA PRO A 26 -21.24 -7.96 -21.55
C PRO A 26 -21.38 -8.28 -20.05
N LYS A 27 -20.56 -9.20 -19.53
CA LYS A 27 -20.49 -9.64 -18.14
C LYS A 27 -19.23 -9.11 -17.43
N GLY A 28 -18.49 -8.19 -18.05
CA GLY A 28 -17.22 -7.69 -17.52
C GLY A 28 -17.30 -7.06 -16.13
N PHE A 29 -18.49 -6.63 -15.71
CA PHE A 29 -18.76 -5.98 -14.43
C PHE A 29 -19.97 -6.60 -13.70
N GLU A 30 -19.97 -7.93 -13.52
CA GLU A 30 -21.05 -8.66 -12.81
C GLU A 30 -21.23 -8.23 -11.34
N SER A 31 -20.17 -7.75 -10.67
CA SER A 31 -20.21 -7.29 -9.29
C SER A 31 -19.29 -6.09 -9.04
N LEU A 32 -19.51 -5.41 -7.92
CA LEU A 32 -18.65 -4.30 -7.50
C LEU A 32 -17.22 -4.77 -7.20
N ASP A 33 -17.04 -5.98 -6.69
CA ASP A 33 -15.72 -6.55 -6.40
C ASP A 33 -14.96 -6.87 -7.68
N ILE A 34 -15.64 -7.39 -8.71
CA ILE A 34 -15.04 -7.60 -10.04
C ILE A 34 -14.64 -6.26 -10.66
N LEU A 35 -15.48 -5.22 -10.56
CA LEU A 35 -15.14 -3.88 -11.03
C LEU A 35 -13.90 -3.32 -10.32
N LYS A 36 -13.82 -3.43 -8.98
CA LYS A 36 -12.66 -3.02 -8.20
C LYS A 36 -11.40 -3.78 -8.60
N SER A 37 -11.48 -5.10 -8.72
CA SER A 37 -10.36 -5.95 -9.11
C SER A 37 -9.82 -5.56 -10.48
N ARG A 38 -10.70 -5.44 -11.49
CA ARG A 38 -10.30 -5.06 -12.85
C ARG A 38 -9.71 -3.65 -12.94
N LEU A 39 -10.26 -2.71 -12.17
CA LEU A 39 -9.70 -1.35 -12.07
C LEU A 39 -8.29 -1.39 -11.48
N LYS A 40 -8.08 -2.19 -10.42
CA LYS A 40 -6.76 -2.39 -9.84
C LYS A 40 -5.80 -2.99 -10.87
N ASP A 41 -6.15 -4.12 -11.48
CA ASP A 41 -5.28 -4.80 -12.46
C ASP A 41 -4.89 -3.91 -13.66
N THR A 42 -5.80 -3.04 -14.11
CA THR A 42 -5.57 -2.19 -15.27
C THR A 42 -4.76 -0.93 -14.94
N PHE A 43 -5.04 -0.31 -13.79
CA PHE A 43 -4.52 1.02 -13.47
C PHE A 43 -3.46 1.03 -12.37
N GLU A 44 -3.27 -0.07 -11.65
CA GLU A 44 -2.19 -0.21 -10.68
C GLU A 44 -0.85 -0.29 -11.43
N PRO A 45 0.13 0.56 -11.11
CA PRO A 45 1.40 0.53 -11.81
C PRO A 45 2.15 -0.79 -11.49
N PRO A 46 2.58 -1.59 -12.48
CA PRO A 46 3.28 -2.86 -12.24
C PRO A 46 4.58 -2.74 -11.42
N ARG A 47 5.12 -1.53 -11.30
CA ARG A 47 6.36 -1.24 -10.57
C ARG A 47 6.13 -0.56 -9.21
N ALA A 48 4.90 -0.19 -8.88
CA ALA A 48 4.60 0.51 -7.62
C ALA A 48 4.87 -0.40 -6.41
N GLU A 49 4.40 -1.64 -6.45
CA GLU A 49 4.60 -2.58 -5.35
C GLU A 49 6.07 -3.00 -5.20
N PHE A 50 6.72 -3.42 -6.28
CA PHE A 50 8.15 -3.78 -6.24
C PHE A 50 9.00 -2.60 -5.76
N GLY A 51 8.69 -1.39 -6.23
CA GLY A 51 9.32 -0.15 -5.78
C GLY A 51 9.10 0.09 -4.29
N ALA A 52 7.87 -0.08 -3.80
CA ALA A 52 7.53 0.09 -2.39
C ALA A 52 8.23 -0.93 -1.49
N ARG A 53 8.25 -2.22 -1.87
CA ARG A 53 9.01 -3.26 -1.14
C ARG A 53 10.50 -2.93 -1.09
N SER A 54 11.08 -2.55 -2.22
CA SER A 54 12.47 -2.17 -2.31
C SER A 54 12.80 -0.92 -1.47
N ALA A 55 11.87 0.04 -1.41
CA ALA A 55 11.98 1.23 -0.57
C ALA A 55 11.85 0.91 0.92
N LEU A 56 10.95 -0.01 1.30
CA LEU A 56 10.77 -0.48 2.67
C LEU A 56 12.06 -1.13 3.20
N LEU A 57 12.73 -1.98 2.41
CA LEU A 57 14.00 -2.61 2.79
C LEU A 57 15.15 -1.61 2.98
N ARG A 58 15.11 -0.47 2.31
CA ARG A 58 16.11 0.60 2.44
C ARG A 58 15.67 1.71 3.38
N LEU A 59 14.52 1.56 4.04
CA LEU A 59 13.92 2.62 4.82
C LEU A 59 14.78 2.93 6.04
N LYS A 60 15.16 4.21 6.17
CA LYS A 60 15.90 4.76 7.32
C LYS A 60 15.27 6.09 7.71
N GLN A 61 15.28 6.39 9.02
CA GLN A 61 14.75 7.63 9.57
C GLN A 61 15.49 8.85 8.98
N GLY A 62 16.82 8.80 8.94
CA GLY A 62 17.63 9.91 8.43
C GLY A 62 17.40 11.19 9.24
N LYS A 63 17.13 12.31 8.58
CA LYS A 63 16.85 13.61 9.23
C LYS A 63 15.37 13.81 9.60
N ARG A 64 14.50 12.82 9.34
CA ARG A 64 13.07 12.92 9.63
C ARG A 64 12.82 12.75 11.13
N ASP A 65 11.83 13.46 11.65
CA ASP A 65 11.28 13.11 12.96
C ASP A 65 10.62 11.73 12.91
N VAL A 66 10.38 11.16 14.10
CA VAL A 66 9.86 9.79 14.26
C VAL A 66 8.45 9.66 13.67
N HIS A 67 7.63 10.70 13.73
CA HIS A 67 6.27 10.67 13.21
C HIS A 67 6.26 10.65 11.68
N ALA A 68 7.00 11.55 11.03
CA ALA A 68 7.15 11.58 9.57
C ALA A 68 7.79 10.28 9.05
N TYR A 69 8.72 9.71 9.79
CA TYR A 69 9.30 8.40 9.50
C TYR A 69 8.25 7.27 9.58
N ALA A 70 7.46 7.22 10.64
CA ALA A 70 6.38 6.24 10.80
C ALA A 70 5.30 6.36 9.71
N GLN A 71 4.94 7.58 9.33
CA GLN A 71 4.01 7.81 8.22
C GLN A 71 4.56 7.29 6.88
N HIS A 72 5.86 7.46 6.62
CA HIS A 72 6.48 6.95 5.40
C HIS A 72 6.47 5.41 5.37
N LEU A 73 6.80 4.76 6.49
CA LEU A 73 6.70 3.30 6.60
C LEU A 73 5.27 2.82 6.33
N ARG A 74 4.25 3.46 6.94
CA ARG A 74 2.83 3.11 6.71
C ARG A 74 2.41 3.30 5.26
N TYR A 75 2.84 4.39 4.62
CA TYR A 75 2.56 4.64 3.22
C TYR A 75 3.11 3.52 2.32
N LEU A 76 4.36 3.11 2.55
CA LEU A 76 4.98 2.01 1.80
C LEU A 76 4.27 0.68 2.07
N ALA A 77 3.89 0.40 3.31
CA ALA A 77 3.15 -0.81 3.68
C ALA A 77 1.78 -0.89 2.98
N ILE A 78 1.07 0.23 2.82
CA ILE A 78 -0.24 0.27 2.13
C ILE A 78 -0.10 -0.04 0.63
N ILE A 79 1.02 0.35 0.01
CA ILE A 79 1.27 0.06 -1.42
C ILE A 79 1.58 -1.43 -1.64
N VAL A 80 2.15 -2.12 -0.63
CA VAL A 80 2.45 -3.55 -0.72
C VAL A 80 1.17 -4.35 -0.45
N THR A 81 0.44 -4.63 -1.52
CA THR A 81 -0.88 -5.27 -1.41
C THR A 81 -0.83 -6.78 -1.63
N GLU A 82 0.04 -7.28 -2.50
CA GLU A 82 0.27 -8.72 -2.63
C GLU A 82 1.18 -9.16 -1.49
N ASN A 83 0.82 -10.24 -0.78
CA ASN A 83 1.59 -10.78 0.35
C ASN A 83 2.08 -9.67 1.32
N PRO A 84 1.14 -8.99 2.01
CA PRO A 84 1.47 -7.84 2.85
C PRO A 84 2.48 -8.23 3.93
N VAL A 85 3.39 -7.32 4.22
CA VAL A 85 4.37 -7.49 5.30
C VAL A 85 3.62 -7.48 6.63
N ASP A 86 3.89 -8.47 7.49
CA ASP A 86 3.23 -8.56 8.79
C ASP A 86 3.67 -7.40 9.72
N ASN A 87 2.83 -7.10 10.70
CA ASN A 87 3.08 -5.97 11.60
C ASN A 87 4.36 -6.11 12.41
N HIS A 88 4.76 -7.33 12.78
CA HIS A 88 5.98 -7.56 13.54
C HIS A 88 7.20 -7.19 12.70
N THR A 89 7.26 -7.69 11.46
CA THR A 89 8.31 -7.34 10.50
C THR A 89 8.32 -5.83 10.20
N LEU A 90 7.17 -5.18 10.11
CA LEU A 90 7.09 -3.72 9.94
C LEU A 90 7.65 -2.95 11.15
N ILE A 91 7.39 -3.42 12.37
CA ILE A 91 7.96 -2.85 13.60
C ILE A 91 9.48 -3.07 13.63
N ASP A 92 9.97 -4.26 13.26
CA ASP A 92 11.40 -4.55 13.19
C ASP A 92 12.11 -3.63 12.19
N VAL A 93 11.53 -3.46 10.99
CA VAL A 93 12.04 -2.51 9.97
C VAL A 93 12.03 -1.09 10.51
N PHE A 94 10.97 -0.68 11.21
CA PHE A 94 10.87 0.63 11.83
C PHE A 94 12.01 0.86 12.83
N ILE A 95 12.14 -0.02 13.83
CA ILE A 95 13.14 0.06 14.90
C ILE A 95 14.57 0.00 14.32
N TYR A 96 14.84 -0.94 13.40
CA TYR A 96 16.15 -1.08 12.78
C TYR A 96 16.54 0.12 11.91
N GLY A 97 15.55 0.85 11.39
CA GLY A 97 15.77 2.04 10.59
C GLY A 97 15.86 3.36 11.38
N LEU A 98 15.61 3.35 12.69
CA LEU A 98 15.82 4.52 13.55
C LEU A 98 17.29 4.94 13.57
N VAL A 99 17.53 6.25 13.68
CA VAL A 99 18.87 6.80 13.94
C VAL A 99 19.31 6.35 15.33
N ASP A 100 20.57 5.93 15.46
CA ASP A 100 21.13 5.55 16.76
C ASP A 100 21.08 6.73 17.74
N GLY A 101 20.47 6.49 18.90
CA GLY A 101 20.19 7.51 19.90
C GLY A 101 19.26 7.00 20.99
N PRO A 102 18.98 7.82 22.02
CA PRO A 102 18.22 7.39 23.22
C PRO A 102 16.87 6.75 22.87
N VAL A 103 16.16 7.27 21.86
CA VAL A 103 14.87 6.72 21.40
C VAL A 103 14.97 5.25 21.02
N LYS A 104 16.02 4.87 20.29
CA LYS A 104 16.25 3.48 19.88
C LYS A 104 16.54 2.60 21.09
N THR A 105 17.34 3.08 22.04
CA THR A 105 17.67 2.36 23.28
C THR A 105 16.44 2.15 24.18
N TYR A 106 15.57 3.16 24.33
CA TYR A 106 14.34 3.04 25.11
C TYR A 106 13.36 2.04 24.50
N MET A 107 13.19 2.05 23.16
CA MET A 107 12.31 1.10 22.48
C MET A 107 12.79 -0.35 22.62
N PHE A 108 14.10 -0.61 22.51
CA PHE A 108 14.64 -1.94 22.77
C PHE A 108 14.46 -2.38 24.24
N GLN A 109 14.46 -1.47 25.21
CA GLN A 109 14.31 -1.83 26.62
C GLN A 109 12.89 -2.28 26.98
N GLU A 110 11.84 -1.70 26.36
CA GLU A 110 10.45 -2.12 26.63
C GLU A 110 10.16 -3.55 26.14
N ASP A 111 10.83 -4.00 25.07
CA ASP A 111 10.67 -5.35 24.52
C ASP A 111 11.37 -6.45 25.35
N PHE A 112 12.32 -6.11 26.24
CA PHE A 112 13.04 -7.07 27.10
C PHE A 112 12.62 -7.05 28.57
N HIS A 113 11.74 -6.14 28.99
CA HIS A 113 11.27 -6.06 30.38
C HIS A 113 9.91 -6.74 30.63
N THR A 114 9.31 -7.36 29.60
CA THR A 114 8.00 -8.02 29.72
C THR A 114 7.97 -9.44 29.16
N LEU A 115 9.08 -10.18 29.31
CA LEU A 115 9.11 -11.65 29.22
C LEU A 115 9.65 -12.26 30.52
#